data_AF-A0A2E2TYC8-F1
#
_entry.id   AF-A0A2E2TYC8-F1
#
_cell.length_a   1.000
_cell.length_b   1.000
_cell.length_c   1.000
_cell.angle_alpha   90.00
_cell.angle_beta   90.00
_cell.angle_gamma   90.00
#
_symmetry.space_group_name_H-M   'P 1'
#
loop_
_entity.id
_entity.type
_entity.pdbx_description
1 polymer ?
#
loop_
_entity_poly.entity_id
_entity_poly.type
_entity_poly.pdbx_seq_one_letter_code
_entity_poly.pdbx_strand_id
1 'polypeptide(L)'
;MRFTLPLLLLAALGTCVVTGCSDSDNMRQVIESVNMSTDVTAEDVDAAIEYAKLYTTKTEKVAYLIKQGRTFYQNQDYKGALELAQYILDELDPNSKMAQELLNAAKEKSAEVLKDTGVDVGGFMK
;
A
#
# COMPACT_ATOMS: atom_id res chain seq x y z
N MET A 1 2.74 -65.05 -32.99
CA MET A 1 2.04 -65.48 -31.76
C MET A 1 1.47 -64.21 -31.12
N ARG A 2 0.15 -63.97 -31.25
CA ARG A 2 -0.87 -64.12 -30.18
C ARG A 2 -0.59 -63.19 -28.98
N PHE A 3 -1.19 -62.00 -28.97
CA PHE A 3 -2.38 -61.64 -28.17
C PHE A 3 -2.20 -61.89 -26.68
N THR A 4 -2.21 -60.82 -25.86
CA THR A 4 -3.18 -60.58 -24.76
C THR A 4 -2.77 -59.37 -23.89
N LEU A 5 -3.61 -58.34 -23.89
CA LEU A 5 -3.83 -57.45 -22.73
C LEU A 5 -4.52 -58.27 -21.62
N PRO A 6 -4.35 -57.95 -20.31
CA PRO A 6 -5.11 -56.85 -19.66
C PRO A 6 -4.30 -56.09 -18.58
N LEU A 7 -4.45 -54.78 -18.40
CA LEU A 7 -5.49 -54.08 -17.62
C LEU A 7 -5.69 -54.63 -16.18
N LEU A 8 -5.08 -53.97 -15.18
CA LEU A 8 -5.56 -53.76 -13.78
C LEU A 8 -4.41 -53.07 -12.99
N LEU A 9 -4.50 -51.77 -12.72
CA LEU A 9 -5.10 -51.20 -11.52
C LEU A 9 -4.26 -51.44 -10.25
N LEU A 10 -3.48 -50.43 -9.84
CA LEU A 10 -3.48 -49.99 -8.44
C LEU A 10 -2.80 -48.63 -8.28
N ALA A 11 -3.55 -47.70 -7.72
CA ALA A 11 -3.09 -46.40 -7.26
C ALA A 11 -2.10 -46.57 -6.10
N ALA A 12 -1.00 -45.80 -6.12
CA ALA A 12 -0.29 -45.39 -4.91
C ALA A 12 0.62 -44.21 -5.23
N LEU A 13 0.26 -43.05 -4.66
CA LEU A 13 1.13 -42.07 -4.00
C LEU A 13 2.50 -41.80 -4.64
N GLY A 14 2.68 -40.60 -5.17
CA GLY A 14 3.99 -40.11 -5.53
C GLY A 14 3.96 -38.64 -5.93
N THR A 15 4.15 -37.77 -4.94
CA THR A 15 4.52 -36.36 -5.10
C THR A 15 5.63 -36.19 -6.14
N CYS A 16 5.49 -35.24 -7.07
CA CYS A 16 6.62 -34.52 -7.64
C CYS A 16 6.23 -33.08 -7.96
N VAL A 17 6.97 -32.19 -7.31
CA VAL A 17 7.02 -30.74 -7.39
C VAL A 17 8.00 -30.35 -8.51
N VAL A 18 7.70 -29.25 -9.22
CA VAL A 18 8.55 -28.43 -10.15
C VAL A 18 9.04 -29.17 -11.42
N THR A 19 9.02 -28.63 -12.65
CA THR A 19 9.48 -27.31 -13.13
C THR A 19 8.95 -27.07 -14.56
N GLY A 20 8.48 -25.84 -14.84
CA GLY A 20 8.63 -25.06 -16.08
C GLY A 20 8.41 -25.66 -17.48
N CYS A 21 7.54 -25.02 -18.27
CA CYS A 21 7.83 -24.60 -19.65
C CYS A 21 7.23 -23.21 -19.89
N SER A 22 8.10 -22.26 -20.26
CA SER A 22 7.75 -21.01 -20.93
C SER A 22 7.20 -21.31 -22.31
N ASP A 23 6.12 -20.63 -22.72
CA ASP A 23 5.98 -20.15 -24.09
C ASP A 23 5.01 -18.96 -24.16
N SER A 24 5.39 -18.02 -25.01
CA SER A 24 4.90 -16.65 -25.09
C SER A 24 3.71 -16.54 -26.05
N ASP A 25 2.60 -15.95 -25.61
CA ASP A 25 1.58 -15.45 -26.55
C ASP A 25 0.93 -14.15 -26.04
N ASN A 26 1.56 -13.05 -26.46
CA ASN A 26 0.97 -11.88 -27.08
C ASN A 26 -0.54 -11.57 -26.80
N MET A 27 -0.75 -10.58 -25.93
CA MET A 27 -1.53 -9.36 -26.21
C MET A 27 -2.97 -9.53 -26.75
N ARG A 28 -3.97 -9.43 -25.87
CA ARG A 28 -5.00 -8.37 -25.90
C ARG A 28 -6.10 -8.57 -24.86
N GLN A 29 -6.60 -7.43 -24.39
CA GLN A 29 -7.92 -7.18 -23.79
C GLN A 29 -8.08 -7.61 -22.32
N VAL A 30 -7.81 -6.67 -21.42
CA VAL A 30 -8.85 -5.78 -20.87
C VAL A 30 -8.18 -4.60 -20.14
N ILE A 31 -7.74 -3.60 -20.91
CA ILE A 31 -7.62 -2.23 -20.39
C ILE A 31 -8.97 -1.58 -20.69
N GLU A 32 -9.97 -2.01 -19.93
CA GLU A 32 -11.34 -1.50 -20.02
C GLU A 32 -11.82 -1.26 -18.60
N SER A 33 -11.20 -0.28 -17.95
CA SER A 33 -11.66 0.44 -16.75
C SER A 33 -10.57 1.42 -16.29
N VAL A 34 -9.96 2.20 -17.20
CA VAL A 34 -9.28 3.43 -16.77
C VAL A 34 -10.38 4.46 -16.50
N ASN A 35 -11.14 4.21 -15.44
CA ASN A 35 -11.92 5.22 -14.77
C ASN A 35 -10.93 6.26 -14.31
N MET A 36 -10.87 7.33 -15.08
CA MET A 36 -10.35 8.64 -14.75
C MET A 36 -11.21 9.23 -13.61
N SER A 37 -11.15 8.60 -12.44
CA SER A 37 -11.58 9.15 -11.17
C SER A 37 -10.32 9.66 -10.49
N THR A 38 -10.15 10.97 -10.52
CA THR A 38 -9.17 11.70 -9.72
C THR A 38 -9.48 11.48 -8.24
N ASP A 39 -8.95 10.41 -7.69
CA ASP A 39 -8.85 10.18 -6.26
C ASP A 39 -7.44 9.62 -6.05
N VAL A 40 -6.47 10.53 -6.04
CA VAL A 40 -5.07 10.21 -5.81
C VAL A 40 -4.96 9.87 -4.33
N THR A 41 -5.17 8.60 -4.01
CA THR A 41 -5.07 8.03 -2.68
C THR A 41 -4.01 6.93 -2.70
N ALA A 42 -3.08 7.00 -1.75
CA ALA A 42 -1.96 6.07 -1.50
C ALA A 42 -0.76 6.06 -2.48
N GLU A 43 -0.87 6.53 -3.73
CA GLU A 43 0.27 6.49 -4.68
C GLU A 43 1.41 7.49 -4.38
N ASP A 44 1.20 8.47 -3.49
CA ASP A 44 2.19 9.51 -3.19
C ASP A 44 3.13 9.17 -2.02
N VAL A 45 2.76 8.27 -1.09
CA VAL A 45 3.59 7.91 0.06
C VAL A 45 4.77 7.05 -0.37
N ASP A 46 4.49 5.97 -1.11
CA ASP A 46 5.52 5.11 -1.67
C ASP A 46 6.44 5.88 -2.62
N ALA A 47 5.87 6.76 -3.46
CA ALA A 47 6.66 7.65 -4.30
C ALA A 47 7.58 8.55 -3.48
N ALA A 48 7.07 9.20 -2.42
CA ALA A 48 7.89 10.03 -1.54
C ALA A 48 9.02 9.22 -0.86
N ILE A 49 8.76 7.98 -0.46
CA ILE A 49 9.78 7.09 0.12
C ILE A 49 10.84 6.72 -0.93
N GLU A 50 10.43 6.37 -2.15
CA GLU A 50 11.36 6.08 -3.26
C GLU A 50 12.23 7.30 -3.60
N TYR A 51 11.63 8.49 -3.70
CA TYR A 51 12.38 9.73 -3.90
C TYR A 51 13.33 10.04 -2.74
N ALA A 52 12.93 9.73 -1.50
CA ALA A 52 13.81 9.90 -0.36
C ALA A 52 15.08 9.03 -0.47
N LYS A 53 15.01 7.86 -1.11
CA LYS A 53 16.20 7.01 -1.31
C LYS A 53 17.27 7.66 -2.18
N LEU A 54 16.92 8.63 -3.03
CA LEU A 54 17.87 9.38 -3.87
C LEU A 54 18.78 10.31 -3.06
N TYR A 55 18.38 10.71 -1.84
CA TYR A 55 19.23 11.54 -1.00
C TYR A 55 20.33 10.71 -0.34
N THR A 56 21.50 11.32 -0.15
CA THR A 56 22.66 10.59 0.35
C THR A 56 22.67 10.56 1.88
N THR A 57 22.31 11.67 2.52
CA THR A 57 22.35 11.77 3.99
C THR A 57 20.99 11.47 4.62
N LYS A 58 21.01 10.83 5.80
CA LYS A 58 19.82 10.58 6.60
C LYS A 58 19.04 11.87 6.89
N THR A 59 19.73 12.96 7.20
CA THR A 59 19.11 14.26 7.49
C THR A 59 18.31 14.80 6.31
N GLU A 60 18.82 14.68 5.09
CA GLU A 60 18.11 15.10 3.87
C GLU A 60 16.89 14.22 3.61
N LYS A 61 17.00 12.90 3.79
CA LYS A 61 15.87 11.95 3.67
C LYS A 61 14.74 12.34 4.60
N VAL A 62 15.08 12.52 5.88
CA VAL A 62 14.12 12.92 6.92
C VAL A 62 13.51 14.27 6.58
N ALA A 63 14.30 15.29 6.22
CA ALA A 63 13.78 16.61 5.89
C ALA A 63 12.80 16.57 4.70
N TYR A 64 13.11 15.80 3.66
CA TYR A 64 12.23 15.60 2.51
C TYR A 64 10.92 14.93 2.91
N LEU A 65 10.98 13.82 3.64
CA LEU A 65 9.79 13.06 4.05
C LEU A 65 8.91 13.86 5.03
N ILE A 66 9.50 14.65 5.93
CA ILE A 66 8.76 15.59 6.79
C ILE A 66 8.03 16.63 5.95
N LYS A 67 8.69 17.17 4.91
CA LYS A 67 8.05 18.15 4.02
C LYS A 67 6.86 17.53 3.30
N GLN A 68 7.02 16.32 2.77
CA GLN A 68 5.91 15.61 2.12
C GLN A 68 4.79 15.30 3.10
N GLY A 69 5.11 14.75 4.27
CA GLY A 69 4.11 14.48 5.31
C GLY A 69 3.34 15.72 5.77
N ARG A 70 3.97 16.90 5.80
CA ARG A 70 3.28 18.18 6.03
C ARG A 70 2.35 18.55 4.88
N THR A 71 2.74 18.32 3.63
CA THR A 71 1.87 18.52 2.48
C THR A 71 0.65 17.62 2.55
N PHE A 72 0.81 16.34 2.88
CA PHE A 72 -0.32 15.43 3.13
C PHE A 72 -1.24 15.94 4.24
N TYR A 73 -0.66 16.38 5.37
CA TYR A 73 -1.42 16.96 6.48
C TYR A 73 -2.21 18.22 6.07
N GLN A 74 -1.62 19.10 5.24
CA GLN A 74 -2.29 20.30 4.71
C GLN A 74 -3.41 19.94 3.72
N ASN A 75 -3.22 18.87 2.95
CA ASN A 75 -4.22 18.33 2.03
C ASN A 75 -5.30 17.51 2.75
N GLN A 76 -5.29 17.47 4.09
CA GLN A 76 -6.17 16.67 4.93
C GLN A 76 -6.04 15.15 4.73
N ASP A 77 -5.02 14.71 3.99
CA ASP A 77 -4.63 13.31 3.92
C ASP A 77 -3.80 12.97 5.17
N TYR A 78 -4.51 12.82 6.29
CA TYR A 78 -3.89 12.46 7.55
C TYR A 78 -3.31 11.05 7.52
N LYS A 79 -3.80 10.16 6.65
CA LYS A 79 -3.30 8.80 6.52
C LYS A 79 -1.89 8.80 5.93
N GLY A 80 -1.68 9.49 4.80
CA GLY A 80 -0.34 9.59 4.20
C GLY A 80 0.66 10.32 5.10
N ALA A 81 0.21 11.34 5.84
CA ALA A 81 1.05 12.03 6.82
C ALA A 81 1.50 11.10 7.97
N LEU A 82 0.61 10.22 8.45
CA LEU A 82 0.93 9.23 9.48
C LEU A 82 1.94 8.20 8.98
N GLU A 83 1.70 7.64 7.80
CA GLU A 83 2.56 6.60 7.20
C GLU A 83 3.99 7.12 7.01
N LEU A 84 4.15 8.34 6.50
CA LEU A 84 5.46 8.98 6.37
C LEU A 84 6.13 9.29 7.71
N ALA A 85 5.38 9.84 8.67
CA ALA A 85 5.92 10.15 9.99
C ALA A 85 6.37 8.89 10.73
N GLN A 86 5.62 7.79 10.56
CA GLN A 86 5.95 6.50 11.14
C GLN A 86 7.17 5.87 10.45
N TYR A 87 7.21 5.86 9.11
CA TYR A 87 8.39 5.41 8.36
C TYR A 87 9.67 6.14 8.78
N ILE A 88 9.59 7.46 9.00
CA ILE A 88 10.74 8.21 9.50
C ILE A 88 11.18 7.72 10.87
N LEU A 89 10.26 7.49 11.82
CA LEU A 89 10.62 7.07 13.17
C LEU A 89 11.14 5.63 13.21
N ASP A 90 10.58 4.73 12.40
CA ASP A 90 10.96 3.32 12.40
C ASP A 90 12.25 3.06 11.59
N GLU A 91 12.39 3.66 10.41
CA GLU A 91 13.45 3.28 9.45
C GLU A 91 14.60 4.28 9.36
N LEU A 92 14.35 5.56 9.64
CA LEU A 92 15.35 6.61 9.46
C LEU A 92 15.86 7.13 10.79
N ASP A 93 15.02 7.83 11.55
CA ASP A 93 15.35 8.53 12.77
C ASP A 93 14.30 8.39 13.90
N PRO A 94 14.47 7.42 14.82
CA PRO A 94 13.52 7.20 15.92
C PRO A 94 13.44 8.34 16.93
N ASN A 95 14.43 9.23 16.96
CA ASN A 95 14.47 10.38 17.85
C ASN A 95 14.11 11.70 17.15
N SER A 96 13.57 11.63 15.93
CA SER A 96 13.16 12.83 15.19
C SER A 96 11.96 13.50 15.85
N LYS A 97 12.21 14.63 16.52
CA LYS A 97 11.15 15.45 17.12
C LYS A 97 10.12 15.90 16.09
N MET A 98 10.57 16.28 14.90
CA MET A 98 9.67 16.75 13.83
C MET A 98 8.74 15.63 13.33
N ALA A 99 9.25 14.39 13.23
CA ALA A 99 8.42 13.25 12.84
C ALA A 99 7.40 12.91 13.92
N GLN A 100 7.81 12.96 15.19
CA GLN A 100 6.93 12.71 16.32
C GLN A 100 5.82 13.77 16.43
N GLU A 101 6.15 15.05 16.21
CA GLU A 101 5.17 16.14 16.14
C GLU A 101 4.17 15.94 15.01
N LEU A 102 4.65 15.60 13.80
CA LEU A 102 3.79 15.34 12.64
C LEU A 102 2.87 14.13 12.88
N LEU A 103 3.42 13.05 13.43
CA LEU A 103 2.66 11.85 13.78
C LEU A 103 1.53 12.19 14.76
N ASN A 104 1.84 12.93 15.83
CA ASN A 104 0.86 13.31 16.83
C ASN A 104 -0.22 14.23 16.24
N ALA A 105 0.17 15.24 15.46
CA ALA A 105 -0.76 16.16 14.82
C ALA A 105 -1.71 15.42 13.86
N ALA A 106 -1.18 14.52 13.03
CA ALA A 106 -2.00 13.74 12.11
C ALA A 106 -2.91 12.72 12.84
N LYS A 107 -2.47 12.14 13.96
CA LYS A 107 -3.30 11.27 14.81
C LYS A 107 -4.47 12.04 15.43
N GLU A 108 -4.19 13.24 15.92
CA GLU A 108 -5.22 14.09 16.53
C GLU A 108 -6.28 14.48 15.50
N LYS A 109 -5.87 14.94 14.31
CA LYS A 109 -6.80 15.32 13.25
C LYS A 109 -7.56 14.16 12.65
N SER A 110 -6.92 13.03 12.39
CA SER A 110 -7.63 11.83 11.93
C SER A 110 -8.68 11.36 12.94
N ALA A 111 -8.39 11.42 14.25
CA ALA A 111 -9.36 11.10 15.29
C ALA A 111 -10.50 12.13 15.41
N GLU A 112 -10.23 13.41 15.15
CA GLU A 112 -11.25 14.47 15.13
C GLU A 112 -12.22 14.30 13.97
N VAL A 113 -11.71 14.05 12.75
CA VAL A 113 -12.53 13.81 11.55
C VAL A 113 -13.48 12.62 11.74
N LEU A 114 -13.02 11.54 12.38
CA LEU A 114 -13.84 10.37 12.66
C LEU A 114 -14.91 10.61 13.75
N LYS A 115 -14.71 11.59 14.62
CA LYS A 115 -15.69 11.97 15.65
C LYS A 115 -16.74 12.95 15.11
N ASP A 116 -16.36 13.80 14.16
CA ASP A 116 -17.24 14.80 13.54
C ASP A 116 -18.20 14.17 12.53
N THR A 117 -17.87 13.01 11.95
CA THR A 117 -18.84 12.15 11.25
C THR A 117 -19.80 11.43 12.20
N GLY A 118 -20.11 12.05 13.34
CA GLY A 118 -21.33 11.78 14.09
C GLY A 118 -22.49 11.95 13.12
N VAL A 119 -22.89 10.83 12.52
CA VAL A 119 -24.12 10.64 11.76
C VAL A 119 -25.25 10.95 12.73
N ASP A 120 -25.55 12.24 12.87
CA ASP A 120 -26.79 12.75 13.41
C ASP A 120 -27.85 12.41 12.35
N VAL A 121 -28.38 11.19 12.43
CA VAL A 121 -29.68 10.83 11.84
C VAL A 121 -30.84 11.37 12.69
N GLY A 122 -30.61 12.47 13.41
CA GLY A 122 -31.62 13.18 14.17
C GLY A 122 -32.37 14.16 13.28
N GLY A 123 -33.63 13.85 12.98
CA GLY A 123 -34.62 14.89 12.69
C GLY A 123 -35.22 14.92 11.29
N PHE A 124 -35.75 13.80 10.81
CA PHE A 124 -36.86 13.82 9.86
C PHE A 124 -38.08 13.14 10.48
N MET A 125 -38.75 13.83 11.38
CA MET A 125 -40.16 13.58 11.68
C MET A 125 -40.78 14.90 12.11
N LYS A 126 -41.58 15.45 11.19
CA LYS A 126 -42.31 16.71 11.27
C LYS A 126 -43.79 16.38 11.23
#